data_AF-A0A7C4P7L9-F1
#
_entry.id   AF-A0A7C4P7L9-F1
#
_cell.length_a   1.000
_cell.length_b   1.000
_cell.length_c   1.000
_cell.angle_alpha   90.00
_cell.angle_beta   90.00
_cell.angle_gamma   90.00
#
_symmetry.space_group_name_H-M   'P 1'
#
loop_
_entity.id
_entity.type
_entity.pdbx_description
1 polymer ?
#
loop_
_entity_poly.entity_id
_entity_poly.type
_entity_poly.pdbx_seq_one_letter_code
_entity_poly.pdbx_strand_id
1 'polypeptide(L)'
;MRKIVTTLFIISLFLISCDGGLVPPEPRPKSYIAGTVYFINELSDWPPADSLIELRVVAFKTYPPKDIISEIINKQAYFTLDTLPRFVDSASYYIDIPDAPTPISYIVVAQRYGTILEWRAVGVWTLTGDKTKPSSLYLDWGMHADSINIEVDFKNLPPQPFQ
;
A
#
# COMPACT_ATOMS: atom_id res chain seq x y z
N MET A 1 -36.18 36.41 51.60
CA MET A 1 -36.49 35.10 50.97
C MET A 1 -36.57 35.17 49.45
N ARG A 2 -37.32 36.11 48.85
CA ARG A 2 -37.47 36.23 47.37
C ARG A 2 -36.17 36.39 46.57
N LYS A 3 -35.16 37.10 47.10
CA LYS A 3 -33.83 37.27 46.46
C LYS A 3 -32.95 36.01 46.48
N ILE A 4 -33.07 35.17 47.51
CA ILE A 4 -32.29 33.93 47.66
C ILE A 4 -32.77 32.88 46.65
N VAL A 5 -34.07 32.82 46.41
CA VAL A 5 -34.68 31.93 45.40
C VAL A 5 -34.22 32.30 43.99
N THR A 6 -34.08 33.60 43.68
CA THR A 6 -33.60 34.06 42.36
C THR A 6 -32.12 33.74 42.13
N THR A 7 -31.28 33.87 43.16
CA THR A 7 -29.86 33.50 43.08
C THR A 7 -29.66 31.99 42.90
N LEU A 8 -30.46 31.18 43.58
CA LEU A 8 -30.42 29.72 43.45
C LEU A 8 -30.84 29.24 42.04
N PHE A 9 -31.83 29.91 41.44
CA PHE A 9 -32.30 29.62 40.09
C PHE A 9 -31.23 29.92 39.01
N ILE A 10 -30.49 31.03 39.16
CA ILE A 10 -29.42 31.41 38.22
C ILE A 10 -28.24 30.44 38.28
N ILE A 11 -27.87 29.94 39.47
CA ILE A 11 -26.79 28.95 39.62
C ILE A 11 -27.16 27.60 39.00
N SER A 12 -28.44 27.21 39.07
CA SER A 12 -28.93 25.98 38.43
C SER A 12 -28.86 26.02 36.90
N LEU A 13 -28.92 27.21 36.29
CA LEU A 13 -28.84 27.41 34.84
C LEU A 13 -27.41 27.26 34.28
N PHE A 14 -26.37 27.39 35.12
CA PHE A 14 -24.99 27.23 34.69
C PHE A 14 -24.50 25.77 34.72
N LEU A 15 -25.25 24.84 35.35
CA LEU A 15 -24.87 23.43 35.46
C LEU A 15 -25.35 22.56 34.29
N ILE A 16 -26.11 23.13 33.35
CA ILE A 16 -26.66 22.44 32.16
C ILE A 16 -25.85 22.69 30.87
N SER A 17 -24.72 23.41 30.93
CA SER A 17 -23.93 23.76 29.74
C SER A 17 -22.62 22.95 29.58
N CYS A 18 -22.62 21.68 29.97
CA CYS A 18 -21.42 20.85 29.86
C CYS A 18 -21.76 19.43 29.41
N ASP A 19 -22.41 19.29 28.26
CA ASP A 19 -22.50 17.98 27.62
C ASP A 19 -22.48 18.11 26.10
N GLY A 20 -21.58 17.37 25.45
CA GLY A 20 -21.31 17.45 24.01
C GLY A 20 -19.90 17.90 23.65
N GLY A 21 -18.88 17.26 24.24
CA GLY A 21 -17.57 17.22 23.58
C GLY A 21 -17.70 16.54 22.22
N LEU A 22 -16.89 16.95 21.24
CA LEU A 22 -16.86 16.29 19.93
C LEU A 22 -16.40 14.84 20.14
N VAL A 23 -17.31 13.89 19.98
CA VAL A 23 -16.95 12.46 19.93
C VAL A 23 -16.07 12.28 18.69
N PRO A 24 -14.84 11.76 18.82
CA PRO A 24 -14.01 11.46 17.66
C PRO A 24 -14.78 10.52 16.73
N PRO A 25 -14.69 10.71 15.40
CA PRO A 25 -15.28 9.76 14.48
C PRO A 25 -14.69 8.37 14.77
N GLU A 26 -15.54 7.34 14.72
CA GLU A 26 -15.12 5.95 14.85
C GLU A 26 -13.96 5.67 13.88
N PRO A 27 -12.88 5.02 14.33
CA PRO A 27 -11.75 4.71 13.47
C PRO A 27 -12.22 3.81 12.33
N ARG A 28 -11.89 4.21 11.10
CA ARG A 28 -12.22 3.41 9.92
C ARG A 28 -11.46 2.09 9.93
N PRO A 29 -12.10 0.96 9.54
CA PRO A 29 -11.44 -0.33 9.53
C PRO A 29 -10.32 -0.33 8.48
N LYS A 30 -9.16 -0.89 8.84
CA LYS A 30 -7.98 -0.90 7.97
C LYS A 30 -8.13 -1.91 6.84
N SER A 31 -7.72 -1.51 5.64
CA SER A 31 -7.61 -2.37 4.46
C SER A 31 -6.13 -2.55 4.10
N TYR A 32 -5.77 -3.70 3.54
CA TYR A 32 -4.38 -3.99 3.19
C TYR A 32 -4.24 -5.00 2.05
N ILE A 33 -3.03 -5.06 1.50
CA ILE A 33 -2.58 -6.08 0.54
C ILE A 33 -1.43 -6.86 1.17
N ALA A 34 -1.49 -8.18 1.15
CA ALA A 34 -0.44 -9.05 1.66
C ALA A 34 -0.21 -10.26 0.74
N GLY A 35 1.03 -10.75 0.72
CA GLY A 35 1.39 -11.89 -0.11
C GLY A 35 2.84 -12.29 0.05
N THR A 36 3.28 -13.18 -0.83
CA THR A 36 4.66 -13.66 -0.89
C THR A 36 5.24 -13.46 -2.28
N VAL A 37 6.43 -12.87 -2.34
CA VAL A 37 7.25 -12.84 -3.54
C VAL A 37 8.08 -14.11 -3.57
N TYR A 38 8.04 -14.84 -4.69
CA TYR A 38 8.86 -16.02 -4.94
C TYR A 38 9.92 -15.69 -5.99
N PHE A 39 11.18 -15.92 -5.65
CA PHE A 39 12.31 -15.68 -6.55
C PHE A 39 12.67 -16.99 -7.24
N ILE A 40 12.38 -17.05 -8.55
CA ILE A 40 12.60 -18.25 -9.34
C ILE A 40 14.10 -18.43 -9.59
N ASN A 41 14.55 -19.70 -9.63
CA ASN A 41 15.93 -20.13 -9.88
C ASN A 41 16.94 -19.80 -8.76
N GLU A 42 16.46 -19.69 -7.52
CA GLU A 42 17.28 -19.63 -6.30
C GLU A 42 18.38 -18.54 -6.36
N LEU A 43 19.51 -18.75 -5.67
CA LEU A 43 20.60 -17.78 -5.54
C LEU A 43 21.36 -17.47 -6.84
N SER A 44 21.34 -18.37 -7.84
CA SER A 44 22.20 -18.23 -9.03
C SER A 44 21.76 -17.16 -10.01
N ASP A 45 20.48 -16.77 -9.95
CA ASP A 45 19.84 -15.92 -10.95
C ASP A 45 19.59 -14.50 -10.45
N TRP A 46 19.99 -14.21 -9.21
CA TRP A 46 19.97 -12.86 -8.68
C TRP A 46 20.91 -11.97 -9.50
N PRO A 47 20.48 -10.74 -9.82
CA PRO A 47 21.37 -9.77 -10.43
C PRO A 47 22.52 -9.43 -9.47
N PRO A 48 23.67 -8.97 -10.00
CA PRO A 48 24.79 -8.52 -9.18
C PRO A 48 24.35 -7.55 -8.07
N ALA A 49 24.92 -7.70 -6.87
CA ALA A 49 24.50 -6.98 -5.67
C ALA A 49 24.58 -5.45 -5.79
N ASP A 50 25.50 -4.95 -6.62
CA ASP A 50 25.67 -3.54 -6.98
C ASP A 50 24.54 -3.00 -7.87
N SER A 51 23.91 -3.85 -8.68
CA SER A 51 22.77 -3.51 -9.54
C SER A 51 21.39 -3.72 -8.88
N LEU A 52 21.36 -4.29 -7.67
CA LEU A 52 20.13 -4.59 -6.93
C LEU A 52 20.05 -3.75 -5.67
N ILE A 53 19.74 -2.47 -5.85
CA ILE A 53 19.85 -1.50 -4.78
C ILE A 53 18.62 -1.56 -3.88
N GLU A 54 17.42 -1.63 -4.46
CA GLU A 54 16.16 -1.81 -3.73
C GLU A 54 15.23 -2.77 -4.46
N LEU A 55 14.41 -3.49 -3.68
CA LEU A 55 13.27 -4.27 -4.16
C LEU A 55 12.04 -3.89 -3.36
N ARG A 56 10.95 -3.53 -4.01
CA ARG A 56 9.70 -3.16 -3.34
C ARG A 56 8.51 -3.75 -4.06
N VAL A 57 7.47 -4.10 -3.32
CA VAL A 57 6.16 -4.33 -3.96
C VAL A 57 5.49 -2.97 -4.09
N VAL A 58 4.94 -2.68 -5.28
CA VAL A 58 4.24 -1.44 -5.60
C VAL A 58 2.87 -1.80 -6.16
N ALA A 59 1.82 -1.19 -5.61
CA ALA A 59 0.43 -1.34 -6.02
C ALA A 59 -0.10 -0.01 -6.54
N PHE A 60 -0.37 0.08 -7.84
CA PHE A 60 -0.86 1.27 -8.52
C PHE A 60 -2.38 1.26 -8.64
N LYS A 61 -2.99 2.43 -8.52
CA LYS A 61 -4.43 2.63 -8.74
C LYS A 61 -4.82 2.55 -10.21
N THR A 62 -3.89 2.82 -11.12
CA THR A 62 -4.10 2.89 -12.57
C THR A 62 -3.11 1.99 -13.33
N TYR A 63 -3.46 1.63 -14.56
CA TYR A 63 -2.60 0.89 -15.49
C TYR A 63 -2.79 1.38 -16.94
N PRO A 64 -1.72 1.58 -17.71
CA PRO A 64 -0.32 1.58 -17.27
C PRO A 64 -0.01 2.81 -16.40
N PRO A 65 0.83 2.68 -15.35
CA PRO A 65 1.32 3.82 -14.59
C PRO A 65 2.29 4.67 -15.42
N LYS A 66 2.47 5.94 -15.04
CA LYS A 66 3.46 6.81 -15.68
C LYS A 66 4.90 6.47 -15.26
N ASP A 67 5.19 6.60 -13.97
CA ASP A 67 6.46 6.26 -13.34
C ASP A 67 6.30 6.10 -11.82
N ILE A 68 7.13 5.28 -11.17
CA ILE A 68 6.95 4.96 -9.74
C ILE A 68 6.96 6.20 -8.85
N ILE A 69 7.86 7.15 -9.10
CA ILE A 69 8.07 8.30 -8.21
C ILE A 69 6.90 9.28 -8.29
N SER A 70 6.47 9.63 -9.50
CA SER A 70 5.31 10.49 -9.72
C SER A 70 4.05 9.86 -9.15
N GLU A 71 3.83 8.57 -9.34
CA GLU A 71 2.62 7.88 -8.84
C GLU A 71 2.60 7.87 -7.31
N ILE A 72 3.75 7.67 -6.64
CA ILE A 72 3.85 7.74 -5.17
C ILE A 72 3.58 9.18 -4.69
N ILE A 73 4.21 10.20 -5.28
CA ILE A 73 4.04 11.60 -4.88
C ILE A 73 2.58 12.04 -5.04
N ASN A 74 1.91 11.59 -6.10
CA ASN A 74 0.51 11.90 -6.39
C ASN A 74 -0.49 10.98 -5.67
N LYS A 75 -0.03 10.13 -4.74
CA LYS A 75 -0.87 9.16 -3.99
C LYS A 75 -1.69 8.23 -4.89
N GLN A 76 -1.13 7.90 -6.05
CA GLN A 76 -1.67 6.95 -7.03
C GLN A 76 -1.00 5.57 -6.93
N ALA A 77 0.00 5.41 -6.08
CA ALA A 77 0.61 4.13 -5.76
C ALA A 77 0.86 3.96 -4.26
N TYR A 78 0.80 2.71 -3.83
CA TYR A 78 1.21 2.23 -2.51
C TYR A 78 2.43 1.34 -2.67
N PHE A 79 3.26 1.24 -1.63
CA PHE A 79 4.48 0.46 -1.71
C PHE A 79 4.90 -0.08 -0.34
N THR A 80 5.74 -1.10 -0.33
CA THR A 80 6.35 -1.63 0.91
C THR A 80 7.30 -0.60 1.50
N LEU A 81 7.20 -0.32 2.81
CA LEU A 81 8.05 0.67 3.49
C LEU A 81 9.52 0.26 3.53
N ASP A 82 9.77 -1.04 3.74
CA ASP A 82 11.10 -1.62 3.68
C ASP A 82 11.37 -2.24 2.31
N THR A 83 12.67 -2.33 1.97
CA THR A 83 13.10 -3.15 0.84
C THR A 83 12.89 -4.62 1.18
N LEU A 84 12.47 -5.40 0.20
CA LEU A 84 12.40 -6.85 0.33
C LEU A 84 13.81 -7.42 0.56
N PRO A 85 13.93 -8.52 1.34
CA PRO A 85 15.15 -9.29 1.44
C PRO A 85 15.68 -9.70 0.07
N ARG A 86 17.01 -9.72 -0.06
CA ARG A 86 17.72 -10.12 -1.28
C ARG A 86 18.41 -11.46 -1.05
N PHE A 87 18.65 -12.22 -2.12
CA PHE A 87 19.36 -13.49 -2.06
C PHE A 87 18.64 -14.52 -1.16
N VAL A 88 17.32 -14.62 -1.33
CA VAL A 88 16.43 -15.55 -0.62
C VAL A 88 15.49 -16.21 -1.62
N ASP A 89 14.88 -17.34 -1.29
CA ASP A 89 13.93 -17.99 -2.20
C ASP A 89 12.56 -17.31 -2.22
N SER A 90 12.20 -16.64 -1.11
CA SER A 90 10.94 -15.92 -1.00
C SER A 90 10.97 -14.81 0.05
N ALA A 91 10.06 -13.86 -0.08
CA ALA A 91 9.86 -12.78 0.88
C ALA A 91 8.37 -12.45 1.02
N SER A 92 7.85 -12.52 2.25
CA SER A 92 6.52 -12.01 2.55
C SER A 92 6.51 -10.49 2.58
N TYR A 93 5.38 -9.89 2.18
CA TYR A 93 5.22 -8.45 2.17
C TYR A 93 3.81 -8.03 2.63
N TYR A 94 3.71 -6.76 3.00
CA TYR A 94 2.50 -6.13 3.47
C TYR A 94 2.45 -4.66 3.01
N ILE A 95 1.28 -4.20 2.54
CA ILE A 95 1.03 -2.81 2.14
C ILE A 95 -0.29 -2.35 2.76
N ASP A 96 -0.21 -1.29 3.59
CA ASP A 96 -1.39 -0.60 4.12
C ASP A 96 -2.11 0.20 3.04
N ILE A 97 -3.45 0.16 3.04
CA ILE A 97 -4.32 0.92 2.12
C ILE A 97 -5.21 1.86 2.95
N PRO A 98 -4.70 3.04 3.33
CA PRO A 98 -5.34 3.93 4.31
C PRO A 98 -6.54 4.71 3.76
N ASP A 99 -6.68 4.82 2.45
CA ASP A 99 -7.67 5.61 1.72
C ASP A 99 -8.57 4.73 0.84
N ALA A 100 -8.89 3.53 1.30
CA ALA A 100 -10.01 2.76 0.75
C ALA A 100 -11.32 3.61 0.74
N PRO A 101 -12.34 3.27 -0.05
CA PRO A 101 -12.28 2.30 -1.12
C PRO A 101 -11.47 2.81 -2.31
N THR A 102 -10.70 1.91 -2.95
CA THR A 102 -9.81 2.28 -4.05
C THR A 102 -9.65 1.13 -5.05
N PRO A 103 -9.58 1.41 -6.36
CA PRO A 103 -9.10 0.43 -7.31
C PRO A 103 -7.60 0.21 -7.13
N ILE A 104 -7.15 -1.01 -7.38
CA ILE A 104 -5.76 -1.41 -7.52
C ILE A 104 -5.65 -2.11 -8.87
N SER A 105 -5.10 -1.42 -9.85
CA SER A 105 -5.10 -1.87 -11.25
C SER A 105 -3.84 -2.63 -11.65
N TYR A 106 -2.76 -2.47 -10.88
CA TYR A 106 -1.47 -3.07 -11.20
C TYR A 106 -0.63 -3.27 -9.95
N ILE A 107 -0.14 -4.49 -9.72
CA ILE A 107 0.74 -4.80 -8.59
C ILE A 107 2.00 -5.45 -9.13
N VAL A 108 3.17 -4.95 -8.73
CA VAL A 108 4.47 -5.41 -9.21
C VAL A 108 5.50 -5.49 -8.10
N VAL A 109 6.51 -6.33 -8.33
CA VAL A 109 7.80 -6.17 -7.68
C VAL A 109 8.65 -5.25 -8.55
N ALA A 110 9.10 -4.13 -7.99
CA ALA A 110 9.95 -3.16 -8.65
C ALA A 110 11.38 -3.22 -8.09
N GLN A 111 12.36 -3.20 -8.99
CA GLN A 111 13.78 -3.12 -8.67
C GLN A 111 14.29 -1.71 -8.98
N ARG A 112 14.98 -1.08 -8.02
CA ARG A 112 15.86 0.05 -8.29
C ARG A 112 17.25 -0.46 -8.65
N TYR A 113 17.70 -0.11 -9.85
CA TYR A 113 18.97 -0.60 -10.39
C TYR A 113 20.04 0.48 -10.61
N GLY A 114 19.69 1.74 -10.35
CA GLY A 114 20.61 2.87 -10.45
C GLY A 114 20.22 4.02 -9.53
N THR A 115 20.12 5.21 -10.08
CA THR A 115 19.64 6.42 -9.42
C THR A 115 18.22 6.27 -8.85
N ILE A 116 17.76 7.28 -8.11
CA ILE A 116 16.42 7.29 -7.50
C ILE A 116 15.27 7.18 -8.51
N LEU A 117 15.53 7.50 -9.79
CA LEU A 117 14.54 7.44 -10.87
C LEU A 117 14.60 6.12 -11.66
N GLU A 118 15.69 5.34 -11.54
CA GLU A 118 15.92 4.16 -12.36
C GLU A 118 15.32 2.91 -11.72
N TRP A 119 14.05 2.69 -12.06
CA TRP A 119 13.28 1.54 -11.61
C TRP A 119 12.81 0.68 -12.79
N ARG A 120 12.62 -0.61 -12.53
CA ARG A 120 12.04 -1.56 -13.49
C ARG A 120 11.15 -2.57 -12.79
N ALA A 121 10.11 -3.04 -13.46
CA ALA A 121 9.31 -4.16 -12.99
C ALA A 121 10.08 -5.48 -13.17
N VAL A 122 10.18 -6.28 -12.11
CA VAL A 122 10.85 -7.59 -12.11
C VAL A 122 9.89 -8.75 -11.82
N GLY A 123 8.69 -8.44 -11.35
CA GLY A 123 7.59 -9.38 -11.19
C GLY A 123 6.26 -8.64 -11.31
N VAL A 124 5.22 -9.35 -11.71
CA VAL A 124 3.86 -8.79 -11.87
C VAL A 124 2.85 -9.76 -11.29
N TRP A 125 1.91 -9.22 -10.52
CA TRP A 125 0.78 -10.01 -10.06
C TRP A 125 -0.24 -10.23 -11.18
N THR A 126 -0.58 -11.49 -11.41
CA THR A 126 -1.59 -11.90 -12.37
C THR A 126 -2.24 -13.20 -11.94
N LEU A 127 -3.56 -13.30 -12.09
CA LEU A 127 -4.32 -14.52 -11.82
C LEU A 127 -4.17 -15.56 -12.92
N THR A 128 -3.76 -15.15 -14.14
CA THR A 128 -3.66 -16.07 -15.28
C THR A 128 -2.27 -16.69 -15.43
N GLY A 129 -1.28 -16.21 -14.66
CA GLY A 129 0.14 -16.55 -14.84
C GLY A 129 0.79 -15.89 -16.07
N ASP A 130 0.02 -15.14 -16.87
CA ASP A 130 0.53 -14.44 -18.05
C ASP A 130 1.06 -13.06 -17.63
N LYS A 131 2.40 -12.91 -17.60
CA LYS A 131 3.07 -11.66 -17.19
C LYS A 131 2.74 -10.45 -18.07
N THR A 132 2.10 -10.65 -19.23
CA THR A 132 1.64 -9.55 -20.10
C THR A 132 0.22 -9.07 -19.76
N LYS A 133 -0.48 -9.78 -18.88
CA LYS A 133 -1.88 -9.51 -18.49
C LYS A 133 -1.98 -9.35 -16.97
N PRO A 134 -1.62 -8.18 -16.42
CA PRO A 134 -1.77 -7.93 -14.99
C PRO A 134 -3.23 -8.03 -14.55
N SER A 135 -3.43 -8.47 -13.31
CA SER A 135 -4.75 -8.49 -12.68
C SER A 135 -4.99 -7.25 -11.83
N SER A 136 -6.27 -6.89 -11.71
CA SER A 136 -6.75 -5.79 -10.88
C SER A 136 -7.67 -6.30 -9.79
N LEU A 137 -7.83 -5.51 -8.73
CA LEU A 137 -8.78 -5.73 -7.66
C LEU A 137 -9.33 -4.40 -7.15
N TYR A 138 -10.45 -4.46 -6.45
CA TYR A 138 -11.03 -3.31 -5.77
C TYR A 138 -11.03 -3.58 -4.27
N LEU A 139 -10.49 -2.65 -3.48
CA LEU A 139 -10.48 -2.75 -2.02
C LEU A 139 -11.50 -1.80 -1.42
N ASP A 140 -12.40 -2.32 -0.60
CA ASP A 140 -13.27 -1.54 0.27
C ASP A 140 -12.70 -1.44 1.69
N TRP A 141 -13.30 -0.61 2.53
CA TRP A 141 -12.96 -0.47 3.94
C TRP A 141 -13.03 -1.81 4.68
N GLY A 142 -11.97 -2.17 5.39
CA GLY A 142 -11.86 -3.43 6.12
C GLY A 142 -11.61 -4.66 5.26
N MET A 143 -11.46 -4.53 3.94
CA MET A 143 -11.09 -5.65 3.06
C MET A 143 -9.59 -5.94 3.10
N HIS A 144 -9.28 -7.23 3.15
CA HIS A 144 -7.92 -7.75 3.17
C HIS A 144 -7.68 -8.56 1.90
N ALA A 145 -6.76 -8.11 1.06
CA ALA A 145 -6.31 -8.87 -0.10
C ALA A 145 -5.09 -9.70 0.30
N ASP A 146 -5.35 -10.87 0.86
CA ASP A 146 -4.33 -11.86 1.20
C ASP A 146 -3.95 -12.70 -0.03
N SER A 147 -2.80 -13.38 0.06
CA SER A 147 -2.32 -14.31 -0.98
C SER A 147 -2.09 -13.67 -2.35
N ILE A 148 -1.72 -12.39 -2.38
CA ILE A 148 -1.27 -11.70 -3.60
C ILE A 148 0.17 -12.13 -3.88
N ASN A 149 0.34 -13.35 -4.38
CA ASN A 149 1.64 -13.95 -4.60
C ASN A 149 2.22 -13.54 -5.95
N ILE A 150 3.52 -13.20 -5.98
CA ILE A 150 4.18 -12.69 -7.19
C ILE A 150 5.45 -13.50 -7.46
N GLU A 151 5.60 -13.95 -8.69
CA GLU A 151 6.83 -14.58 -9.15
C GLU A 151 7.78 -13.56 -9.77
N VAL A 152 9.04 -13.61 -9.35
CA VAL A 152 10.14 -12.81 -9.88
C VAL A 152 11.11 -13.73 -10.58
N ASP A 153 11.34 -13.45 -11.86
CA ASP A 153 12.35 -14.12 -12.67
C ASP A 153 13.22 -13.03 -13.30
N PHE A 154 14.43 -12.87 -12.79
CA PHE A 154 15.36 -11.83 -13.24
C PHE A 154 15.89 -12.07 -14.67
N LYS A 155 15.74 -13.28 -15.22
CA LYS A 155 16.11 -13.60 -16.62
C LYS A 155 14.94 -13.40 -17.58
N ASN A 156 13.71 -13.46 -17.09
CA ASN A 156 12.50 -13.26 -17.88
C ASN A 156 11.58 -12.20 -17.24
N LEU A 157 12.01 -10.94 -17.41
CA LEU A 157 11.32 -9.78 -16.87
C LEU A 157 9.95 -9.57 -17.54
N PRO A 158 8.95 -9.08 -16.79
CA PRO A 158 7.68 -8.66 -17.38
C PRO A 158 7.89 -7.48 -18.35
N PRO A 159 6.90 -7.19 -19.22
CA PRO A 159 6.89 -5.93 -19.98
C PRO A 159 7.01 -4.73 -19.05
N GLN A 160 7.82 -3.75 -19.43
CA GLN A 160 8.09 -2.55 -18.62
C GLN A 160 7.04 -1.47 -18.94
N PRO A 161 6.18 -1.07 -17.98
CA PRO A 161 5.13 -0.10 -18.27
C PRO A 161 5.53 1.35 -17.96
N PHE A 162 6.64 1.54 -17.25
CA PHE A 162 7.20 2.84 -16.88
C PHE A 162 8.66 2.94 -17.34
N GLN A 163 9.09 4.17 -17.66
CA GLN A 163 10.45 4.53 -18.07
C GLN A 163 11.01 5.64 -17.19
#